data_AF-A0A6J7ZR42-F1
#
_entry.id   AF-A0A6J7ZR42-F1
#
_cell.length_a   1.000
_cell.length_b   1.000
_cell.length_c   1.000
_cell.angle_alpha   90.00
_cell.angle_beta   90.00
_cell.angle_gamma   90.00
#
_symmetry.space_group_name_H-M   'P 1'
#
loop_
_entity.id
_entity.type
_entity.pdbx_description
1 polymer ?
#
loop_
_entity_poly.entity_id
_entity_poly.type
_entity_poly.pdbx_seq_one_letter_code
_entity_poly.pdbx_strand_id
1 'polypeptide(L)'
;MITSPPYINVFNYHQNYRSSAELLGWDLLKIAKSEIGSNRANRGNRFLTVIQYCLDLVAVLQELQRVCQKETRIIFVVGYQSTVLGVPFYNSEIIIELVKQSGVFDSVLTQKRQFKNKFGQIIREDLLHLVNKKVSISVQDWDIIARQVAEQVLTQGLDVVSEKNESSLRDAINKVYSLTPSPYLQQ
;
A
#
# COMPACT_ATOMS: atom_id res chain seq x y z
N MET A 1 -9.34 -11.56 -11.94
CA MET A 1 -8.22 -11.65 -10.98
C MET A 1 -8.74 -11.26 -9.60
N ILE A 2 -8.38 -11.99 -8.54
CA ILE A 2 -8.81 -11.69 -7.17
C ILE A 2 -7.56 -11.75 -6.28
N THR A 3 -7.33 -10.72 -5.47
CA THR A 3 -6.16 -10.67 -4.58
C THR A 3 -6.40 -9.77 -3.36
N SER A 4 -5.50 -9.87 -2.39
CA SER A 4 -5.26 -8.86 -1.36
C SER A 4 -3.97 -8.12 -1.72
N PRO A 5 -4.03 -6.86 -2.20
CA PRO A 5 -2.83 -6.08 -2.48
C PRO A 5 -2.05 -5.82 -1.18
N PRO A 6 -0.82 -5.28 -1.24
CA PRO A 6 -0.08 -4.91 -0.04
C PRO A 6 -0.86 -3.98 0.88
N TYR A 7 -0.38 -3.79 2.12
CA TYR A 7 -0.98 -2.94 3.14
C TYR A 7 0.07 -1.96 3.70
N ILE A 8 -0.32 -0.76 4.17
CA ILE A 8 0.65 0.17 4.80
C ILE A 8 1.26 -0.48 6.04
N ASN A 9 0.41 -1.10 6.86
CA ASN A 9 0.85 -1.87 8.02
C ASN A 9 0.96 -3.35 7.63
N VAL A 10 2.04 -3.69 6.94
CA VAL A 10 2.32 -5.09 6.64
C VAL A 10 2.55 -5.85 7.94
N PHE A 11 1.78 -6.93 8.10
CA PHE A 11 2.13 -8.05 8.97
C PHE A 11 3.61 -8.37 8.72
N ASN A 12 4.48 -8.29 9.72
CA ASN A 12 5.88 -8.71 9.54
C ASN A 12 5.89 -10.23 9.23
N TYR A 13 5.85 -10.59 7.95
CA TYR A 13 5.76 -11.98 7.49
C TYR A 13 7.00 -12.75 7.97
N HIS A 14 8.19 -12.12 7.86
CA HIS A 14 9.42 -12.64 8.45
C HIS A 14 9.37 -12.88 9.96
N GLN A 15 8.54 -12.15 10.74
CA GLN A 15 8.42 -12.40 12.19
C GLN A 15 7.48 -13.58 12.49
N ASN A 16 6.37 -13.71 11.76
CA ASN A 16 5.37 -14.73 12.04
C ASN A 16 5.68 -16.09 11.42
N TYR A 17 6.43 -16.12 10.32
CA TYR A 17 6.85 -17.35 9.62
C TYR A 17 8.36 -17.60 9.75
N ARG A 18 8.99 -16.97 10.74
CA ARG A 18 10.45 -17.00 10.95
C ARG A 18 11.00 -18.41 10.88
N SER A 19 10.46 -19.31 11.71
CA SER A 19 10.92 -20.68 11.84
C SER A 19 10.80 -21.45 10.52
N SER A 20 9.71 -21.24 9.77
CA SER A 20 9.49 -21.90 8.49
C SER A 20 10.42 -21.38 7.39
N ALA A 21 10.67 -20.07 7.36
CA ALA A 21 11.54 -19.46 6.36
C ALA A 21 13.02 -19.76 6.60
N GLU A 22 13.48 -19.72 7.86
CA GLU A 22 14.85 -20.12 8.25
C GLU A 22 15.10 -21.60 7.93
N LEU A 23 14.10 -22.48 8.16
CA LEU A 23 14.19 -23.91 7.83
C LEU A 23 14.36 -24.16 6.31
N LEU A 24 13.81 -23.28 5.47
CA LEU A 24 13.93 -23.33 4.02
C LEU A 24 15.23 -22.67 3.50
N GLY A 25 16.16 -22.28 4.38
CA GLY A 25 17.46 -21.72 4.02
C GLY A 25 17.45 -20.24 3.64
N TRP A 26 16.37 -19.52 3.94
CA TRP A 26 16.25 -18.10 3.60
C TRP A 26 16.89 -17.20 4.66
N ASP A 27 17.70 -16.22 4.23
CA ASP A 27 18.20 -15.15 5.09
C ASP A 27 17.14 -14.05 5.26
N LEU A 28 16.41 -14.14 6.37
CA LEU A 28 15.35 -13.19 6.73
C LEU A 28 15.85 -11.74 6.93
N LEU A 29 17.13 -11.53 7.26
CA LEU A 29 17.67 -10.16 7.38
C LEU A 29 17.83 -9.51 6.01
N LYS A 30 18.14 -10.29 4.98
CA LYS A 30 18.23 -9.84 3.58
C LYS A 30 16.82 -9.55 3.02
N ILE A 31 15.87 -10.46 3.26
CA ILE A 31 14.50 -10.37 2.71
C ILE A 31 13.67 -9.26 3.37
N ALA A 32 13.83 -9.05 4.68
CA ALA A 32 13.03 -8.07 5.41
C ALA A 32 13.21 -6.63 4.94
N LYS A 33 14.27 -6.30 4.17
CA LYS A 33 14.47 -4.97 3.58
C LYS A 33 13.77 -4.77 2.24
N SER A 34 13.51 -5.86 1.52
CA SER A 34 12.85 -5.87 0.20
C SER A 34 11.38 -6.30 0.29
N GLU A 35 10.87 -6.61 1.49
CA GLU A 35 9.43 -6.85 1.70
C GLU A 35 8.65 -5.58 1.34
N ILE A 36 7.63 -5.73 0.50
CA ILE A 36 6.64 -4.68 0.24
C ILE A 36 6.07 -4.22 1.59
N GLY A 37 6.06 -2.91 1.85
CA GLY A 37 5.65 -2.34 3.12
C GLY A 37 6.54 -2.69 4.33
N SER A 38 7.84 -2.95 4.13
CA SER A 38 8.75 -3.26 5.24
C SER A 38 8.82 -2.13 6.29
N ASN A 39 8.39 -2.45 7.52
CA ASN A 39 8.49 -1.52 8.65
C ASN A 39 9.95 -1.22 9.05
N ARG A 40 10.91 -2.07 8.65
CA ARG A 40 12.34 -1.90 9.00
C ARG A 40 13.04 -0.83 8.17
N ALA A 41 12.69 -0.66 6.89
CA ALA A 41 13.33 0.35 6.04
C ALA A 41 13.10 1.78 6.56
N ASN A 42 11.92 2.02 7.16
CA ASN A 42 11.48 3.33 7.61
C ASN A 42 11.42 3.48 9.14
N ARG A 43 12.27 2.74 9.88
CA ARG A 43 12.22 2.71 11.35
C ARG A 43 12.46 4.09 12.00
N GLY A 44 13.19 4.98 11.32
CA GLY A 44 13.44 6.35 11.78
C GLY A 44 12.25 7.30 11.60
N ASN A 45 11.38 7.05 10.62
CA ASN A 45 10.14 7.80 10.40
C ASN A 45 9.10 6.89 9.75
N ARG A 46 8.14 6.40 10.54
CA ARG A 46 7.15 5.42 10.05
C ARG A 46 6.19 6.00 9.03
N PHE A 47 5.98 7.32 8.96
CA PHE A 47 5.11 7.91 7.94
C PHE A 47 5.64 7.71 6.51
N LEU A 48 6.95 7.48 6.35
CA LEU A 48 7.53 7.14 5.06
C LEU A 48 6.97 5.82 4.48
N THR A 49 6.40 4.95 5.30
CA THR A 49 5.74 3.72 4.80
C THR A 49 4.47 4.01 4.01
N VAL A 50 3.82 5.16 4.22
CA VAL A 50 2.65 5.58 3.44
C VAL A 50 3.06 5.94 2.00
N ILE A 51 4.19 6.63 1.86
CA ILE A 51 4.77 6.96 0.55
C ILE A 51 5.16 5.67 -0.18
N GLN A 52 5.87 4.79 0.53
CA GLN A 52 6.29 3.51 -0.04
C GLN A 52 5.10 2.65 -0.47
N TYR A 53 4.03 2.66 0.32
CA TYR A 53 2.80 1.96 0.00
C TYR A 53 2.17 2.44 -1.31
N CYS A 54 2.10 3.76 -1.55
CA CYS A 54 1.58 4.29 -2.81
C CYS A 54 2.45 3.88 -4.01
N LEU A 55 3.79 3.94 -3.87
CA LEU A 55 4.74 3.51 -4.90
C LEU A 55 4.59 2.02 -5.23
N ASP A 56 4.53 1.17 -4.19
CA ASP A 56 4.39 -0.27 -4.33
C ASP A 56 3.02 -0.65 -4.95
N LEU A 57 1.94 0.04 -4.57
CA LEU A 57 0.62 -0.17 -5.16
C LEU A 57 0.58 0.17 -6.65
N VAL A 58 1.24 1.25 -7.06
CA VAL A 58 1.32 1.62 -8.47
C VAL A 58 2.08 0.57 -9.28
N ALA A 59 3.17 0.00 -8.74
CA ALA A 59 3.85 -1.12 -9.40
C ALA A 59 2.92 -2.34 -9.57
N VAL A 60 2.09 -2.64 -8.57
CA VAL A 60 1.06 -3.70 -8.68
C VAL A 60 0.04 -3.35 -9.78
N LEU A 61 -0.48 -2.12 -9.80
CA LEU A 61 -1.46 -1.67 -10.79
C LEU A 61 -0.89 -1.70 -12.22
N GLN A 62 0.37 -1.30 -12.40
CA GLN A 62 1.09 -1.39 -13.67
C GLN A 62 1.15 -2.83 -14.18
N GLU A 63 1.55 -3.77 -13.33
CA GLU A 63 1.63 -5.17 -13.72
C GLU A 63 0.24 -5.76 -14.03
N LEU A 64 -0.78 -5.39 -13.27
CA LEU A 64 -2.16 -5.81 -13.54
C LEU A 64 -2.69 -5.26 -14.86
N GLN A 65 -2.39 -4.00 -15.18
CA GLN A 65 -2.71 -3.40 -16.47
C GLN A 65 -2.07 -4.21 -17.60
N ARG A 66 -0.80 -4.58 -17.44
CA ARG A 66 -0.02 -5.31 -18.44
C ARG A 66 -0.55 -6.71 -18.67
N VAL A 67 -0.78 -7.49 -17.61
CA VAL A 67 -1.12 -8.93 -17.71
C VAL A 67 -2.60 -9.20 -17.92
N CYS A 68 -3.50 -8.38 -17.35
CA CYS A 68 -4.94 -8.60 -17.50
C CYS A 68 -5.42 -8.14 -18.88
N GLN A 69 -6.41 -8.85 -19.45
CA GLN A 69 -7.05 -8.44 -20.70
C GLN A 69 -7.95 -7.21 -20.50
N LYS A 70 -8.32 -6.53 -21.59
CA LYS A 70 -9.33 -5.47 -21.55
C LYS A 70 -10.63 -6.01 -20.94
N GLU A 71 -11.31 -5.18 -20.16
CA GLU A 71 -12.56 -5.49 -19.44
C GLU A 71 -12.46 -6.60 -18.37
N THR A 72 -11.24 -7.08 -18.09
CA THR A 72 -11.03 -8.04 -17.01
C THR A 72 -11.42 -7.41 -15.68
N ARG A 73 -12.29 -8.10 -14.95
CA ARG A 73 -12.62 -7.74 -13.57
C ARG A 73 -11.48 -8.13 -12.62
N ILE A 74 -11.04 -7.15 -11.85
CA ILE A 74 -10.03 -7.26 -10.81
C ILE A 74 -10.73 -6.97 -9.48
N ILE A 75 -10.59 -7.85 -8.50
CA ILE A 75 -11.19 -7.67 -7.17
C ILE A 75 -10.07 -7.59 -6.14
N PHE A 76 -9.95 -6.45 -5.48
CA PHE A 76 -9.05 -6.25 -4.35
C PHE A 76 -9.80 -6.37 -3.03
N VAL A 77 -9.34 -7.26 -2.16
CA VAL A 77 -9.82 -7.38 -0.78
C VAL A 77 -8.87 -6.61 0.12
N VAL A 78 -9.34 -5.51 0.70
CA VAL A 78 -8.48 -4.58 1.44
C VAL A 78 -8.98 -4.32 2.85
N GLY A 79 -8.07 -4.38 3.83
CA GLY A 79 -8.35 -3.95 5.19
C GLY A 79 -8.86 -2.51 5.20
N TYR A 80 -9.88 -2.22 6.00
CA TYR A 80 -10.56 -0.92 5.99
C TYR A 80 -9.60 0.25 6.29
N GLN A 81 -8.71 0.09 7.26
CA GLN A 81 -7.76 1.13 7.66
C GLN A 81 -6.42 0.53 8.08
N SER A 82 -5.36 1.32 7.88
CA SER A 82 -4.06 1.16 8.53
C SER A 82 -3.87 2.31 9.53
N THR A 83 -3.05 2.11 10.55
CA THR A 83 -2.74 3.16 11.53
C THR A 83 -1.24 3.32 11.67
N VAL A 84 -0.71 4.51 11.36
CA VAL A 84 0.72 4.82 11.51
C VAL A 84 0.88 5.87 12.59
N LEU A 85 1.56 5.50 13.68
CA LEU A 85 1.80 6.39 14.83
C LEU A 85 0.53 7.06 15.39
N GLY A 86 -0.59 6.34 15.34
CA GLY A 86 -1.90 6.81 15.82
C GLY A 86 -2.77 7.50 14.76
N VAL A 87 -2.20 7.83 13.59
CA VAL A 87 -2.94 8.44 12.47
C VAL A 87 -3.58 7.35 11.61
N PRO A 88 -4.90 7.40 11.36
CA PRO A 88 -5.58 6.46 10.46
C PRO A 88 -5.34 6.81 8.99
N PHE A 89 -5.16 5.78 8.17
CA PHE A 89 -5.01 5.85 6.71
C PHE A 89 -5.95 4.82 6.07
N TYR A 90 -6.92 5.25 5.26
CA TYR A 90 -7.96 4.39 4.70
C TYR A 90 -7.49 3.76 3.38
N ASN A 91 -7.22 2.44 3.41
CA ASN A 91 -6.51 1.77 2.32
C ASN A 91 -7.31 1.78 1.01
N SER A 92 -8.63 1.61 1.10
CA SER A 92 -9.53 1.61 -0.06
C SER A 92 -9.60 2.97 -0.74
N GLU A 93 -9.63 4.05 0.04
CA GLU A 93 -9.65 5.42 -0.47
C GLU A 93 -8.36 5.74 -1.24
N ILE A 94 -7.19 5.35 -0.71
CA ILE A 94 -5.90 5.50 -1.38
C ILE A 94 -5.90 4.79 -2.74
N ILE A 95 -6.34 3.53 -2.78
CA ILE A 95 -6.36 2.74 -4.03
C ILE A 95 -7.33 3.35 -5.05
N ILE A 96 -8.52 3.76 -4.61
CA ILE A 96 -9.50 4.41 -5.47
C ILE A 96 -8.93 5.69 -6.06
N GLU A 97 -8.20 6.48 -5.28
CA GLU A 97 -7.59 7.72 -5.75
C GLU A 97 -6.50 7.46 -6.80
N LEU A 98 -5.60 6.50 -6.55
CA LEU A 98 -4.60 6.07 -7.55
C LEU A 98 -5.26 5.63 -8.86
N VAL A 99 -6.34 4.83 -8.76
CA VAL A 99 -7.10 4.36 -9.92
C VAL A 99 -7.73 5.53 -10.67
N LYS A 100 -8.41 6.44 -9.97
CA LYS A 100 -9.06 7.62 -10.56
C LYS A 100 -8.06 8.51 -11.30
N GLN A 101 -6.94 8.86 -10.65
CA GLN A 101 -5.94 9.74 -11.24
C GLN A 101 -5.24 9.09 -12.44
N SER A 102 -5.02 7.78 -12.42
CA SER A 102 -4.42 7.06 -13.56
C SER A 102 -5.32 7.00 -14.80
N GLY A 103 -6.64 6.95 -14.62
CA GLY A 103 -7.59 6.70 -15.70
C GLY A 103 -7.46 5.34 -16.39
N VAL A 104 -6.59 4.45 -15.89
CA VAL A 104 -6.26 3.13 -16.46
C VAL A 104 -7.31 2.07 -16.13
N PHE A 105 -7.94 2.20 -14.96
CA PHE A 105 -9.00 1.29 -14.51
C PHE A 105 -10.28 2.07 -14.22
N ASP A 106 -11.43 1.43 -14.43
CA ASP A 106 -12.70 1.92 -13.90
C ASP A 106 -12.95 1.30 -12.52
N SER A 107 -13.36 2.12 -11.54
CA SER A 107 -13.84 1.65 -10.24
C SER A 107 -15.36 1.44 -10.31
N VAL A 108 -15.78 0.19 -10.43
CA VAL A 108 -17.19 -0.16 -10.70
C VAL A 108 -18.02 -0.24 -9.42
N LEU A 109 -17.45 -0.83 -8.37
CA LEU A 109 -18.18 -1.12 -7.14
C LEU A 109 -17.20 -1.22 -5.96
N THR A 110 -17.63 -0.74 -4.80
CA THR A 110 -17.00 -1.04 -3.51
C THR A 110 -18.03 -1.74 -2.62
N GLN A 111 -17.73 -2.96 -2.19
CA GLN A 111 -18.57 -3.68 -1.22
C GLN A 111 -17.87 -3.68 0.14
N LYS A 112 -18.64 -3.49 1.22
CA LYS A 112 -18.12 -3.53 2.58
C LYS A 112 -18.42 -4.89 3.19
N ARG A 113 -17.45 -5.49 3.87
CA ARG A 113 -17.67 -6.70 4.69
C ARG A 113 -17.17 -6.51 6.11
N GLN A 114 -17.85 -7.18 7.04
CA GLN A 114 -17.49 -7.19 8.45
C GLN A 114 -17.71 -8.58 9.03
N PHE A 115 -16.74 -9.09 9.79
CA PHE A 115 -16.86 -10.36 10.49
C PHE A 115 -16.07 -10.33 11.79
N LYS A 116 -16.41 -11.24 12.71
CA LYS A 116 -15.70 -11.41 13.97
C LYS A 116 -14.64 -12.51 13.81
N ASN A 117 -13.38 -12.22 14.09
CA ASN A 117 -12.33 -13.23 14.06
C ASN A 117 -12.39 -14.15 15.29
N LYS A 118 -11.53 -15.18 15.34
CA LYS A 118 -11.47 -16.15 16.45
C LYS A 118 -11.13 -15.52 17.82
N PHE A 119 -10.56 -14.32 17.82
CA PHE A 119 -10.22 -13.55 19.04
C PHE A 119 -11.31 -12.56 19.44
N GLY A 120 -12.45 -12.60 18.75
CA GLY A 120 -13.57 -11.72 19.02
C GLY A 120 -13.43 -10.30 18.47
N GLN A 121 -12.37 -10.00 17.72
CA GLN A 121 -12.18 -8.70 17.09
C GLN A 121 -13.03 -8.59 15.82
N ILE A 122 -13.63 -7.42 15.63
CA ILE A 122 -14.37 -7.11 14.41
C ILE A 122 -13.36 -6.69 13.33
N ILE A 123 -13.27 -7.48 12.27
CA ILE A 123 -12.49 -7.17 11.08
C ILE A 123 -13.42 -6.52 10.06
N ARG A 124 -12.96 -5.39 9.50
CA ARG A 124 -13.65 -4.64 8.45
C ARG A 124 -12.76 -4.59 7.22
N GLU A 125 -13.34 -4.89 6.07
CA GLU A 125 -12.64 -4.85 4.78
C GLU A 125 -13.57 -4.32 3.68
N ASP A 126 -12.95 -3.74 2.67
CA ASP A 126 -13.61 -3.33 1.44
C ASP A 126 -13.19 -4.25 0.29
N LEU A 127 -14.13 -4.58 -0.58
CA LEU A 127 -13.91 -5.31 -1.82
C LEU A 127 -14.06 -4.32 -2.97
N LEU A 128 -12.93 -3.94 -3.56
CA LEU A 128 -12.88 -3.00 -4.68
C LEU A 128 -12.96 -3.78 -5.98
N HIS A 129 -13.96 -3.48 -6.80
CA HIS A 129 -14.12 -4.04 -8.13
C HIS A 129 -13.61 -3.04 -9.16
N LEU A 130 -12.50 -3.39 -9.78
CA LEU A 130 -11.84 -2.61 -10.81
C LEU A 130 -11.99 -3.30 -12.17
N VAL A 131 -12.02 -2.52 -13.24
CA VAL A 131 -12.05 -3.05 -14.62
C VAL A 131 -10.89 -2.46 -15.41
N ASN A 132 -10.09 -3.32 -16.04
CA ASN A 132 -8.95 -2.87 -16.85
C ASN A 132 -9.42 -2.29 -18.18
N LYS A 133 -9.20 -0.99 -18.40
CA LYS A 133 -9.55 -0.31 -19.67
C LYS A 133 -8.54 -0.61 -20.78
N LYS A 134 -7.41 -1.23 -20.42
CA LYS A 134 -6.25 -1.48 -21.29
C LYS A 134 -5.67 -0.21 -21.89
N VAL A 135 -5.82 0.91 -21.18
CA VAL A 135 -5.10 2.16 -21.44
C VAL A 135 -3.71 2.05 -20.79
N SER A 136 -2.69 2.54 -21.46
CA SER A 136 -1.32 2.61 -20.91
C SER A 136 -0.94 4.06 -20.67
N ILE A 137 -0.32 4.34 -19.54
CA ILE A 137 0.36 5.60 -19.24
C ILE A 137 1.85 5.32 -18.98
N SER A 138 2.69 6.35 -19.01
CA SER A 138 4.13 6.16 -18.82
C SER A 138 4.46 5.74 -17.38
N VAL A 139 5.64 5.15 -17.18
CA VAL A 139 6.14 4.82 -15.84
C VAL A 139 6.30 6.11 -15.00
N GLN A 140 6.67 7.21 -15.64
CA GLN A 140 6.79 8.52 -15.02
C GLN A 140 5.44 9.06 -14.53
N ASP A 141 4.37 8.93 -15.33
CA ASP A 141 3.03 9.36 -14.93
C ASP A 141 2.55 8.58 -13.70
N TRP A 142 2.80 7.28 -13.69
CA TRP A 142 2.51 6.40 -12.55
C TRP A 142 3.25 6.82 -11.27
N ASP A 143 4.54 7.15 -11.35
CA ASP A 143 5.33 7.63 -10.20
C ASP A 143 4.81 8.99 -9.70
N ILE A 144 4.47 9.90 -10.60
CA ILE A 144 3.87 11.21 -10.26
C ILE A 144 2.56 11.01 -9.50
N ILE A 145 1.66 10.16 -10.00
CA ILE A 145 0.36 9.87 -9.36
C ILE A 145 0.58 9.26 -7.97
N ALA A 146 1.50 8.29 -7.83
CA ALA A 146 1.79 7.68 -6.54
C ALA A 146 2.21 8.73 -5.49
N ARG A 147 3.07 9.66 -5.89
CA ARG A 147 3.59 10.73 -5.02
C ARG A 147 2.52 11.76 -4.69
N GLN A 148 1.71 12.18 -5.67
CA GLN A 148 0.60 13.11 -5.43
C GLN A 148 -0.41 12.54 -4.44
N VAL A 149 -0.80 11.27 -4.60
CA VAL A 149 -1.71 10.60 -3.65
C VAL A 149 -1.05 10.45 -2.28
N ALA A 150 0.24 10.10 -2.21
CA ALA A 150 0.95 10.03 -0.93
C ALA A 150 0.99 11.38 -0.21
N GLU A 151 1.29 12.47 -0.91
CA GLU A 151 1.29 13.83 -0.37
C GLU A 151 -0.08 14.23 0.16
N GLN A 152 -1.13 14.01 -0.64
CA GLN A 152 -2.51 14.31 -0.24
C GLN A 152 -2.89 13.57 1.05
N VAL A 153 -2.64 12.27 1.09
CA VAL A 153 -3.02 11.40 2.21
C VAL A 153 -2.22 11.72 3.48
N LEU A 154 -0.92 12.01 3.35
CA LEU A 154 -0.11 12.45 4.48
C LEU A 154 -0.54 13.82 5.00
N THR A 155 -0.89 14.74 4.10
CA THR A 155 -1.37 16.09 4.47
C THR A 155 -2.67 16.02 5.25
N GLN A 156 -3.62 15.17 4.85
CA GLN A 156 -4.84 14.88 5.62
C GLN A 156 -4.54 14.36 7.03
N GLY A 157 -3.42 13.65 7.21
CA GLY A 157 -2.98 13.18 8.53
C GLY A 157 -2.64 14.30 9.51
N LEU A 158 -2.33 15.52 9.03
CA LEU A 158 -1.98 16.66 9.89
C LEU A 158 -3.16 17.10 10.77
N ASP A 159 -4.39 16.87 10.33
CA ASP A 159 -5.60 17.26 11.07
C ASP A 159 -5.81 16.45 12.36
N VAL A 160 -5.19 15.27 12.45
CA VAL A 160 -5.43 14.29 13.53
C VAL A 160 -4.16 13.78 14.21
N VAL A 161 -2.98 14.17 13.71
CA VAL A 161 -1.70 13.75 14.29
C VAL A 161 -1.50 14.38 15.67
N SER A 162 -0.99 13.60 16.63
CA SER A 162 -0.58 14.14 17.92
C SER A 162 0.67 15.00 17.78
N GLU A 163 0.80 16.08 18.57
CA GLU A 163 1.96 16.99 18.59
C GLU A 163 3.32 16.26 18.54
N LYS A 164 3.49 15.21 19.36
CA LYS A 164 4.73 14.42 19.42
C LYS A 164 5.19 13.81 18.09
N ASN A 165 4.25 13.58 17.16
CA ASN A 165 4.49 12.92 15.87
C ASN A 165 4.40 13.89 14.68
N GLU A 166 3.99 15.14 14.91
CA GLU A 166 3.76 16.12 13.85
C GLU A 166 5.04 16.41 13.06
N SER A 167 6.18 16.55 13.74
CA SER A 167 7.47 16.76 13.08
C SER A 167 7.85 15.62 12.13
N SER A 168 7.55 14.38 12.52
CA SER A 168 7.78 13.19 11.68
C SER A 168 6.83 13.16 10.48
N LEU A 169 5.57 13.55 10.66
CA LEU A 169 4.62 13.63 9.55
C LEU A 169 5.03 14.70 8.53
N ARG A 170 5.41 15.90 9.00
CA ARG A 170 5.92 16.98 8.14
C ARG A 170 7.21 16.59 7.42
N ASP A 171 8.13 15.91 8.11
CA ASP A 171 9.34 15.36 7.49
C ASP A 171 9.00 14.35 6.37
N ALA A 172 7.98 13.52 6.56
CA ALA A 172 7.54 12.59 5.51
C ALA A 172 6.94 13.33 4.31
N ILE A 173 6.08 14.33 4.52
CA ILE A 173 5.51 15.17 3.46
C ILE A 173 6.64 15.80 2.62
N ASN A 174 7.64 16.39 3.27
CA ASN A 174 8.79 17.00 2.60
C ASN A 174 9.64 15.99 1.80
N LYS A 175 9.55 14.70 2.11
CA LYS A 175 10.30 13.62 1.45
C LYS A 175 9.52 12.89 0.35
N VAL A 176 8.25 13.24 0.11
CA VAL A 176 7.40 12.57 -0.88
C VAL A 176 8.07 12.44 -2.24
N TYR A 177 8.76 13.48 -2.73
CA TYR A 177 9.38 13.49 -4.05
C TYR A 177 10.84 13.03 -4.09
N SER A 178 11.47 12.83 -2.92
CA SER A 178 12.87 12.39 -2.82
C SER A 178 13.02 10.94 -2.34
N LEU A 179 11.95 10.32 -1.83
CA LEU A 179 11.96 8.93 -1.41
C LEU A 179 12.15 7.99 -2.60
N THR A 180 13.09 7.06 -2.46
CA THR A 180 13.35 6.01 -3.44
C THR A 180 12.37 4.85 -3.26
N PRO A 181 11.87 4.23 -4.35
CA PRO A 181 11.03 3.04 -4.25
C PRO A 181 11.74 1.86 -3.59
N SER A 182 10.97 0.90 -3.07
CA SER A 182 11.47 -0.35 -2.52
C SER A 182 12.40 -1.05 -3.53
N PRO A 183 13.59 -1.52 -3.11
CA PRO A 183 14.47 -2.24 -3.99
C PRO A 183 13.87 -3.60 -4.37
N TYR A 184 14.02 -4.00 -5.63
CA TYR A 184 13.78 -5.38 -6.02
C TYR A 184 14.80 -6.30 -5.33
N LEU A 185 14.36 -7.48 -4.90
CA LEU A 185 15.25 -8.50 -4.34
C LEU A 185 16.24 -8.94 -5.45
N GLN A 186 17.50 -8.56 -5.31
CA GLN A 186 18.58 -9.09 -6.14
C GLN A 186 18.92 -10.51 -5.65
N GLN A 187 18.80 -11.49 -6.55
CA GLN A 187 19.13 -12.90 -6.30
C GLN A 187 20.61 -13.02 -5.94
#